data_AF-A0A936J1A7-F1
#
_entry.id   AF-A0A936J1A7-F1
#
_cell.length_a   1.000
_cell.length_b   1.000
_cell.length_c   1.000
_cell.angle_alpha   90.00
_cell.angle_beta   90.00
_cell.angle_gamma   90.00
#
_symmetry.space_group_name_H-M   'P 1'
#
loop_
_entity.id
_entity.type
_entity.pdbx_description
1 polymer ?
#
loop_
_entity_poly.entity_id
_entity_poly.type
_entity_poly.pdbx_seq_one_letter_code
_entity_poly.pdbx_strand_id
1 'polypeptide(L)'
;MSKECIDIGKIQEFLDGETPPEVAVKMAGHFSDCDSCALLLSQAEDENALVFSALENELNSLVPTQRLWSRINESIDHEKENASIWKRAYGVLAFYLANPSLSAAAGVLVIFALAAGVWTLRPLGLDSGSEIAAVPIVENAAVPASSDVGSANGPDISVATLSEPDLVRNELPPVVDREVRRPAVITANYSSGSVRQAQPQPEARPMTLQYIAGEESYVRTIAQLSSSVDGQKDRVLPPASRVAFERDLAVVDDSIKRMREYVRKNPRNQTARQVLYASYQDKIDLLNSVGQREELMASLR
;
A
#
# COMPACT_ATOMS: atom_id res chain seq x y z
N MET A 1 2.37 12.02 49.73
CA MET A 1 2.55 13.31 49.01
C MET A 1 1.42 13.38 48.01
N SER A 2 0.50 14.32 48.17
CA SER A 2 -0.56 14.59 47.20
C SER A 2 0.09 15.14 45.94
N LYS A 3 0.52 14.26 45.03
CA LYS A 3 0.92 14.64 43.68
C LYS A 3 -0.35 15.18 43.03
N GLU A 4 -0.37 16.45 42.63
CA GLU A 4 -1.48 17.00 41.85
C GLU A 4 -1.70 16.11 40.64
N CYS A 5 -2.95 15.68 40.45
CA CYS A 5 -3.34 14.87 39.29
C CYS A 5 -3.20 15.71 38.02
N ILE A 6 -2.92 15.03 36.92
CA ILE A 6 -2.80 15.67 35.61
C ILE A 6 -4.20 16.10 35.14
N ASP A 7 -4.29 17.31 34.59
CA ASP A 7 -5.53 17.82 34.00
C ASP A 7 -5.92 17.04 32.74
N ILE A 8 -7.22 16.84 32.54
CA ILE A 8 -7.74 16.07 31.40
C ILE A 8 -7.32 16.65 30.04
N GLY A 9 -7.20 17.98 29.93
CA GLY A 9 -6.73 18.62 28.70
C GLY A 9 -5.27 18.27 28.40
N LYS A 10 -4.43 18.11 29.42
CA LYS A 10 -3.05 17.66 29.24
C LYS A 10 -2.95 16.19 28.86
N ILE A 11 -3.85 15.34 29.35
CA ILE A 11 -3.94 13.95 28.93
C ILE A 11 -4.32 13.86 27.44
N GLN A 12 -5.24 14.72 26.97
CA GLN A 12 -5.59 14.81 25.54
C GLN A 12 -4.40 15.32 24.70
N GLU A 13 -3.73 16.40 25.10
CA GLU A 13 -2.51 16.87 24.43
C GLU A 13 -1.41 15.79 24.36
N PHE A 14 -1.36 14.88 25.33
CA PHE A 14 -0.43 13.75 25.34
C PHE A 14 -0.84 12.67 24.35
N LEU A 15 -2.14 12.32 24.28
CA LEU A 15 -2.67 11.36 23.32
C LEU A 15 -2.59 11.85 21.87
N ASP A 16 -2.81 13.15 21.64
CA ASP A 16 -2.72 13.78 20.32
C ASP A 16 -1.26 13.98 19.85
N GLY A 17 -0.28 13.74 20.73
CA GLY A 17 1.15 13.90 20.44
C GLY A 17 1.63 15.35 20.39
N GLU A 18 0.83 16.30 20.88
CA GLU A 18 1.18 17.73 20.96
C GLU A 18 2.07 18.04 22.18
N THR A 19 2.19 17.10 23.12
CA THR A 19 3.00 17.26 24.33
C THR A 19 4.50 17.20 24.01
N PRO A 20 5.32 18.17 24.47
CA PRO A 20 6.77 18.13 24.31
C PRO A 20 7.38 16.85 24.90
N PRO A 21 8.44 16.27 24.30
CA PRO A 21 8.97 14.96 24.68
C PRO A 21 9.46 14.90 26.13
N GLU A 22 9.98 16.01 26.66
CA GLU A 22 10.42 16.12 28.05
C GLU A 22 9.27 16.08 29.07
N VAL A 23 8.07 16.54 28.67
CA VAL A 23 6.85 16.53 29.50
C VAL A 23 6.17 15.17 29.37
N ALA A 24 6.15 14.59 28.17
CA ALA A 24 5.57 13.28 27.91
C ALA A 24 6.20 12.17 28.78
N VAL A 25 7.53 12.18 28.98
CA VAL A 25 8.22 11.21 29.85
C VAL A 25 7.79 11.37 31.32
N LYS A 26 7.61 12.61 31.79
CA LYS A 26 7.15 12.88 33.16
C LYS A 26 5.70 12.47 33.37
N MET A 27 4.85 12.68 32.36
CA MET A 27 3.46 12.25 32.37
C MET A 27 3.35 10.73 32.37
N ALA A 28 4.12 10.04 31.51
CA ALA A 28 4.19 8.58 31.50
C ALA A 28 4.60 8.00 32.86
N GLY A 29 5.60 8.61 33.53
CA GLY A 29 5.99 8.23 34.89
C GLY A 29 4.93 8.56 35.95
N HIS A 30 4.06 9.55 35.73
CA HIS A 30 2.94 9.82 36.63
C HIS A 30 1.82 8.81 36.43
N PHE A 31 1.52 8.40 35.18
CA PHE A 31 0.51 7.38 34.89
C PHE A 31 0.85 6.03 35.53
N SER A 32 2.14 5.67 35.64
CA SER A 32 2.55 4.46 36.36
C SER A 32 2.39 4.55 37.87
N ASP A 33 2.37 5.76 38.43
CA ASP A 33 2.36 6.01 39.88
C ASP A 33 0.97 6.41 40.42
N CYS A 34 0.00 6.73 39.54
CA CYS A 34 -1.26 7.36 39.90
C CYS A 34 -2.44 6.70 39.19
N ASP A 35 -3.16 5.84 39.91
CA ASP A 35 -4.28 5.03 39.38
C ASP A 35 -5.41 5.89 38.79
N SER A 36 -5.69 7.06 39.36
CA SER A 36 -6.74 7.95 38.84
C SER A 36 -6.39 8.52 37.48
N CYS A 37 -5.12 8.90 37.27
CA CYS A 37 -4.66 9.41 35.98
C CYS A 37 -4.53 8.28 34.95
N ALA A 38 -4.16 7.06 35.38
CA ALA A 38 -4.18 5.89 34.51
C ALA A 38 -5.60 5.55 34.02
N LEU A 39 -6.61 5.65 34.90
CA LEU A 39 -8.02 5.43 34.52
C LEU A 39 -8.52 6.49 33.53
N LEU A 40 -8.16 7.76 33.74
CA LEU A 40 -8.54 8.83 32.80
C LEU A 40 -7.85 8.67 31.45
N LEU A 41 -6.60 8.23 31.43
CA LEU A 41 -5.88 7.90 30.19
C LEU A 41 -6.58 6.77 29.44
N SER A 42 -6.93 5.66 30.12
CA SER A 42 -7.60 4.54 29.46
C SER A 42 -8.99 4.93 28.92
N GLN A 43 -9.75 5.75 29.67
CA GLN A 43 -11.03 6.24 29.19
C GLN A 43 -10.88 7.11 27.93
N ALA A 44 -9.89 8.00 27.91
CA ALA A 44 -9.62 8.84 26.74
C ALA A 44 -9.15 8.00 25.53
N GLU A 45 -8.37 6.94 25.74
CA GLU A 45 -8.00 5.98 24.69
C GLU A 45 -9.23 5.24 24.13
N ASP A 46 -10.14 4.79 24.99
CA ASP A 46 -11.39 4.13 24.58
C ASP A 46 -12.29 5.06 23.76
N GLU A 47 -12.45 6.32 24.19
CA GLU A 47 -13.20 7.33 23.46
C GLU A 47 -12.57 7.59 22.07
N ASN A 48 -11.24 7.68 22.01
CA ASN A 48 -10.51 7.88 20.76
C ASN A 48 -10.64 6.68 19.82
N ALA A 49 -10.58 5.45 20.35
CA ALA A 49 -10.75 4.22 19.59
C ALA A 49 -12.14 4.14 18.92
N LEU A 50 -13.19 4.57 19.64
CA LEU A 50 -14.54 4.64 19.07
C LEU A 50 -14.61 5.61 17.89
N VAL A 51 -14.01 6.80 18.04
CA VAL A 51 -13.96 7.80 16.96
C VAL A 51 -13.20 7.26 15.75
N PHE A 52 -11.99 6.72 15.96
CA PHE A 52 -11.19 6.17 14.86
C PHE A 52 -11.89 5.01 14.14
N SER A 53 -12.59 4.13 14.85
CA SER A 53 -13.35 3.03 14.24
C SER A 53 -14.50 3.54 13.35
N ALA A 54 -15.18 4.61 13.75
CA ALA A 54 -16.25 5.22 12.95
C ALA A 54 -15.70 5.92 11.70
N LEU A 55 -14.52 6.54 11.80
CA LEU A 55 -13.86 7.24 10.71
C LEU A 55 -13.04 6.31 9.80
N GLU A 56 -12.86 5.04 10.15
CA GLU A 56 -11.95 4.14 9.44
C GLU A 56 -12.29 3.97 7.95
N ASN A 57 -13.58 3.97 7.60
CA ASN A 57 -14.00 3.90 6.20
C ASN A 57 -13.63 5.15 5.39
N GLU A 58 -13.68 6.34 6.01
CA GLU A 58 -13.32 7.60 5.38
C GLU A 58 -11.80 7.81 5.35
N LEU A 59 -11.10 7.41 6.42
CA LEU A 59 -9.65 7.43 6.49
C LEU A 59 -9.05 6.47 5.45
N ASN A 60 -9.57 5.25 5.29
CA ASN A 60 -9.11 4.33 4.24
C ASN A 60 -9.32 4.85 2.82
N SER A 61 -10.29 5.75 2.61
CA SER A 61 -10.50 6.45 1.34
C SER A 61 -9.50 7.59 1.10
N LEU A 62 -8.92 8.14 2.17
CA LEU A 62 -8.04 9.33 2.14
C LEU A 62 -6.57 8.97 2.36
N VAL A 63 -6.27 7.77 2.87
CA VAL A 63 -4.91 7.28 3.03
C VAL A 63 -4.29 7.13 1.64
N PRO A 64 -3.07 7.67 1.44
CA PRO A 64 -2.35 7.55 0.19
C PRO A 64 -2.38 6.12 -0.34
N THR A 65 -2.68 5.98 -1.64
CA THR A 65 -2.74 4.68 -2.31
C THR A 65 -1.55 3.81 -1.89
N GLN A 66 -1.72 2.49 -1.82
CA GLN A 66 -0.65 1.53 -1.47
C GLN A 66 0.67 1.78 -2.23
N ARG A 67 0.58 2.44 -3.38
CA ARG A 67 1.71 2.91 -4.19
C ARG A 67 2.52 4.07 -3.59
N LEU A 68 1.89 5.00 -2.89
CA LEU A 68 2.61 6.10 -2.24
C LEU A 68 3.38 5.54 -1.03
N TRP A 69 2.78 4.58 -0.32
CA TRP A 69 3.50 3.79 0.69
C TRP A 69 4.65 2.99 0.09
N SER A 70 4.47 2.32 -1.05
CA SER A 70 5.57 1.61 -1.71
C SER A 70 6.70 2.55 -2.14
N ARG A 71 6.38 3.74 -2.68
CA ARG A 71 7.38 4.77 -3.01
C ARG A 71 8.09 5.34 -1.78
N ILE A 72 7.38 5.61 -0.69
CA ILE A 72 7.98 6.06 0.56
C ILE A 72 8.93 4.98 1.07
N ASN A 73 8.48 3.73 1.12
CA ASN A 73 9.29 2.62 1.62
C ASN A 73 10.53 2.37 0.76
N GLU A 74 10.37 2.42 -0.57
CA GLU A 74 11.48 2.35 -1.52
C GLU A 74 12.46 3.53 -1.36
N SER A 75 11.96 4.73 -1.11
CA SER A 75 12.82 5.90 -0.85
C SER A 75 13.58 5.81 0.47
N ILE A 76 12.96 5.24 1.52
CA ILE A 76 13.59 5.01 2.82
C ILE A 76 14.65 3.90 2.71
N ASP A 77 14.34 2.81 2.00
CA ASP A 77 15.29 1.72 1.77
C ASP A 77 16.47 2.22 0.93
N HIS A 78 16.22 3.01 -0.11
CA HIS A 78 17.28 3.61 -0.93
C HIS A 78 18.11 4.63 -0.14
N GLU A 79 17.52 5.39 0.79
CA GLU A 79 18.27 6.28 1.69
C GLU A 79 19.06 5.50 2.76
N LYS A 80 18.57 4.32 3.17
CA LYS A 80 19.24 3.45 4.16
C LYS A 80 20.36 2.61 3.53
N GLU A 81 20.24 2.24 2.27
CA GLU A 81 21.28 1.60 1.47
C GLU A 81 22.35 2.62 1.04
N ASN A 82 21.94 3.84 0.68
CA ASN A 82 22.85 4.96 0.43
C ASN A 82 23.27 5.73 1.69
N ALA A 83 22.78 5.34 2.88
CA ALA A 83 23.29 5.81 4.16
C ALA A 83 24.71 5.30 4.29
N SER A 84 25.58 6.12 3.73
CA SER A 84 26.86 5.75 3.20
C SER A 84 27.61 4.85 4.16
N ILE A 85 28.07 3.72 3.63
CA ILE A 85 29.01 2.81 4.28
C ILE A 85 30.15 3.61 4.94
N TRP A 86 30.49 4.80 4.42
CA TRP A 86 31.39 5.78 5.00
C TRP A 86 30.93 6.40 6.33
N LYS A 87 29.65 6.74 6.53
CA LYS A 87 29.14 7.23 7.83
C LYS A 87 29.17 6.13 8.89
N ARG A 88 28.90 4.89 8.51
CA ARG A 88 29.02 3.71 9.39
C ARG A 88 30.48 3.42 9.74
N ALA A 89 31.38 3.44 8.75
CA ALA A 89 32.82 3.26 8.95
C ALA A 89 33.44 4.41 9.77
N TYR A 90 33.05 5.67 9.52
CA TYR A 90 33.49 6.81 10.33
C TYR A 90 32.96 6.74 11.76
N GLY A 91 31.71 6.30 11.96
CA GLY A 91 31.15 6.10 13.31
C GLY A 91 31.92 5.05 14.10
N VAL A 92 32.27 3.93 13.46
CA VAL A 92 33.11 2.88 14.07
C VAL A 92 34.53 3.39 14.33
N LEU A 93 35.19 4.00 13.34
CA LEU A 93 36.56 4.52 13.49
C LEU A 93 36.65 5.63 14.55
N ALA A 94 35.68 6.54 14.59
CA ALA A 94 35.61 7.60 15.60
C ALA A 94 35.36 7.02 17.01
N PHE A 95 34.54 5.98 17.15
CA PHE A 95 34.34 5.26 18.41
C PHE A 95 35.61 4.54 18.88
N TYR A 96 36.40 3.97 17.95
CA TYR A 96 37.69 3.36 18.25
C TYR A 96 38.78 4.38 18.60
N LEU A 97 38.75 5.59 18.03
CA LEU A 97 39.68 6.68 18.34
C LEU A 97 39.33 7.41 19.65
N ALA A 98 38.05 7.44 20.05
CA ALA A 98 37.60 8.10 21.27
C ALA A 98 37.83 7.26 22.55
N ASN A 99 38.05 5.95 22.44
CA ASN A 99 38.24 5.03 23.57
C ASN A 99 39.68 4.47 23.61
N PRO A 100 40.60 5.05 24.40
CA PRO A 100 42.01 4.64 24.41
C PRO A 100 42.26 3.23 24.99
N SER A 101 41.30 2.63 25.67
CA SER A 101 41.42 1.31 26.31
C SER A 101 41.28 0.12 25.36
N LEU A 102 40.78 0.32 24.13
CA LEU A 102 40.59 -0.75 23.12
C LEU A 102 41.66 -0.76 22.01
N SER A 103 42.58 0.21 22.01
CA SER A 103 43.56 0.41 20.94
C SER A 103 44.68 -0.66 20.90
N ALA A 104 45.01 -1.28 22.04
CA ALA A 104 46.12 -2.22 22.13
C ALA A 104 45.81 -3.61 21.52
N ALA A 105 44.57 -4.09 21.57
CA ALA A 105 44.20 -5.42 21.07
C ALA A 105 43.88 -5.42 19.56
N ALA A 106 43.33 -4.33 19.04
CA ALA A 106 42.93 -4.23 17.63
C ALA A 106 44.11 -3.98 16.68
N GLY A 107 45.15 -3.26 17.12
CA GLY A 107 46.36 -3.01 16.31
C GLY A 107 47.10 -4.30 15.94
N VAL A 108 47.11 -5.28 16.83
CA VAL A 108 47.72 -6.60 16.56
C VAL A 108 46.95 -7.35 15.47
N LEU A 109 45.62 -7.27 15.43
CA LEU A 109 44.80 -7.96 14.42
C LEU A 109 44.96 -7.36 13.02
N VAL A 110 45.10 -6.03 12.91
CA VAL A 110 45.33 -5.37 11.60
C VAL A 110 46.72 -5.72 11.06
N ILE A 111 47.75 -5.76 11.91
CA ILE A 111 49.10 -6.18 11.51
C ILE A 111 49.10 -7.66 11.10
N PHE A 112 48.37 -8.52 11.82
CA PHE A 112 48.25 -9.94 11.47
C PHE A 112 47.51 -10.15 10.15
N ALA A 113 46.46 -9.37 9.87
CA ALA A 113 45.73 -9.42 8.61
C ALA A 113 46.58 -8.96 7.41
N LEU A 114 47.35 -7.88 7.58
CA LEU A 114 48.30 -7.42 6.55
C LEU A 114 49.45 -8.41 6.34
N ALA A 115 49.98 -9.01 7.40
CA ALA A 115 51.00 -10.04 7.31
C ALA A 115 50.48 -11.32 6.63
N ALA A 116 49.24 -11.73 6.91
CA ALA A 116 48.61 -12.86 6.24
C ALA A 116 48.41 -12.59 4.74
N GLY A 117 47.92 -11.39 4.38
CA GLY A 117 47.75 -10.98 2.98
C GLY A 117 49.06 -11.02 2.18
N VAL A 118 50.16 -10.52 2.76
CA VAL A 118 51.49 -10.54 2.13
C VAL A 118 52.07 -11.95 2.01
N TRP A 119 51.77 -12.86 2.95
CA TRP A 119 52.23 -14.25 2.88
C TRP A 119 51.41 -15.12 1.91
N THR A 120 50.11 -14.83 1.75
CA THR A 120 49.23 -15.51 0.78
C THR A 120 49.45 -15.07 -0.66
N LEU A 121 50.05 -13.89 -0.88
CA LEU A 121 50.39 -13.35 -2.20
C LEU A 121 51.89 -13.55 -2.51
N ARG A 122 52.38 -14.79 -2.45
CA ARG A 122 53.58 -15.17 -3.21
C ARG A 122 53.19 -15.39 -4.68
N PRO A 123 53.98 -14.93 -5.66
CA PRO A 123 53.56 -14.93 -7.05
C PRO A 123 53.61 -16.35 -7.60
N LEU A 124 52.44 -16.97 -7.76
CA LEU A 124 52.29 -18.14 -8.62
C LEU A 124 52.39 -17.67 -10.06
N GLY A 125 53.37 -18.26 -10.76
CA GLY A 125 53.67 -17.99 -12.15
C GLY A 125 52.45 -18.12 -13.05
N LEU A 126 52.41 -17.24 -14.04
CA LEU A 126 51.48 -17.28 -15.15
C LEU A 126 51.64 -18.61 -15.88
N ASP A 127 50.60 -19.44 -15.86
CA ASP A 127 50.41 -20.44 -16.90
C ASP A 127 48.99 -20.40 -17.45
N SER A 128 48.92 -20.39 -18.76
CA SER A 128 47.70 -20.24 -19.56
C SER A 128 47.12 -21.62 -19.79
N GLY A 129 45.86 -21.84 -19.42
CA GLY A 129 45.23 -23.14 -19.64
C GLY A 129 43.73 -23.05 -19.53
N SER A 130 43.07 -23.07 -20.69
CA SER A 130 41.65 -23.32 -20.85
C SER A 130 41.22 -24.62 -20.17
N GLU A 131 40.19 -24.58 -19.32
CA GLU A 131 39.27 -25.71 -19.19
C GLU A 131 37.93 -25.30 -18.56
N ILE A 132 36.91 -26.02 -18.98
CA ILE A 132 35.48 -25.79 -18.85
C ILE A 132 34.96 -26.68 -17.71
N ALA A 133 33.81 -26.29 -17.14
CA ALA A 133 32.89 -27.09 -16.31
C ALA A 133 33.25 -27.32 -14.82
N ALA A 134 32.36 -26.89 -13.91
CA ALA A 134 31.24 -27.72 -13.42
C ALA A 134 30.51 -27.00 -12.27
N VAL A 135 29.18 -26.92 -12.39
CA VAL A 135 28.28 -26.47 -11.31
C VAL A 135 28.05 -27.66 -10.36
N PRO A 136 28.23 -27.54 -9.04
CA PRO A 136 27.74 -28.55 -8.12
C PRO A 136 26.22 -28.39 -7.94
N ILE A 137 25.50 -29.37 -8.45
CA ILE A 137 24.13 -29.70 -8.06
C ILE A 137 24.18 -30.10 -6.57
N VAL A 138 23.38 -29.45 -5.72
CA VAL A 138 23.16 -29.93 -4.35
C VAL A 138 21.86 -30.71 -4.31
N GLU A 139 22.03 -31.97 -3.95
CA GLU A 139 21.08 -33.05 -3.83
C GLU A 139 20.24 -32.94 -2.55
N ASN A 140 19.02 -33.47 -2.63
CA ASN A 140 17.96 -33.43 -1.63
C ASN A 140 18.36 -34.00 -0.26
N ALA A 141 17.84 -33.40 0.82
CA ALA A 141 17.75 -34.03 2.13
C ALA A 141 16.33 -33.91 2.71
N ALA A 142 15.65 -35.05 2.61
CA ALA A 142 14.53 -35.62 3.36
C ALA A 142 13.70 -34.78 4.37
N VAL A 143 12.39 -34.86 4.11
CA VAL A 143 11.24 -34.72 5.02
C VAL A 143 11.28 -35.77 6.15
N PRO A 144 10.73 -35.45 7.33
CA PRO A 144 9.84 -36.41 7.98
C PRO A 144 8.45 -35.79 8.27
N ALA A 145 7.44 -36.59 7.98
CA ALA A 145 6.03 -36.27 8.14
C ALA A 145 5.45 -36.86 9.45
N SER A 146 4.44 -36.16 10.00
CA SER A 146 3.29 -36.63 10.81
C SER A 146 3.60 -37.38 12.13
N SER A 147 2.94 -37.15 13.28
CA SER A 147 1.54 -36.79 13.57
C SER A 147 1.48 -36.14 14.96
N ASP A 148 0.50 -35.27 15.23
CA ASP A 148 -0.58 -35.60 16.18
C ASP A 148 -1.56 -34.43 16.38
N VAL A 149 -2.83 -34.81 16.35
CA VAL A 149 -4.03 -34.00 16.52
C VAL A 149 -4.25 -33.77 18.02
N GLY A 150 -4.24 -32.51 18.43
CA GLY A 150 -4.59 -32.08 19.79
C GLY A 150 -5.63 -30.97 19.76
N SER A 151 -6.89 -31.38 19.83
CA SER A 151 -8.06 -30.52 20.04
C SER A 151 -8.01 -29.88 21.43
N ALA A 152 -8.18 -28.56 21.51
CA ALA A 152 -8.42 -27.87 22.77
C ALA A 152 -9.34 -26.64 22.57
N ASN A 153 -10.63 -26.89 22.78
CA ASN A 153 -11.61 -26.09 23.53
C ASN A 153 -11.48 -24.56 23.49
N GLY A 154 -12.37 -23.91 22.71
CA GLY A 154 -12.80 -22.54 22.97
C GLY A 154 -13.82 -22.48 24.13
N PRO A 155 -13.92 -21.35 24.85
CA PRO A 155 -14.81 -21.24 25.99
C PRO A 155 -16.27 -21.09 25.57
N ASP A 156 -17.12 -21.92 26.17
CA ASP A 156 -18.59 -21.84 26.14
C ASP A 156 -19.07 -20.50 26.71
N ILE A 157 -19.84 -19.75 25.92
CA ILE A 157 -20.74 -18.72 26.46
C ILE A 157 -22.16 -19.27 26.36
N SER A 158 -22.65 -19.68 27.53
CA SER A 158 -24.03 -20.08 27.78
C SER A 158 -24.97 -18.88 27.58
N VAL A 159 -25.87 -18.96 26.60
CA VAL A 159 -27.01 -18.03 26.51
C VAL A 159 -28.18 -18.65 27.26
N ALA A 160 -28.42 -18.14 28.46
CA ALA A 160 -29.59 -18.43 29.25
C ALA A 160 -30.85 -17.89 28.55
N THR A 161 -31.81 -18.80 28.38
CA THR A 161 -33.20 -18.55 28.00
C THR A 161 -33.82 -17.50 28.93
N LEU A 162 -34.33 -16.41 28.35
CA LEU A 162 -35.28 -15.51 29.00
C LEU A 162 -36.55 -15.48 28.17
N SER A 163 -37.65 -15.64 28.92
CA SER A 163 -39.02 -15.90 28.51
C SER A 163 -39.65 -14.80 27.67
N GLU A 164 -40.59 -15.21 26.82
CA GLU A 164 -41.60 -14.38 26.16
C GLU A 164 -42.37 -13.49 27.15
N PRO A 165 -42.89 -12.35 26.65
CA PRO A 165 -44.31 -12.12 26.88
C PRO A 165 -45.09 -11.89 25.57
N ASP A 166 -46.30 -12.45 25.60
CA ASP A 166 -47.44 -12.31 24.71
C ASP A 166 -47.59 -10.96 24.01
N LEU A 167 -47.78 -10.98 22.67
CA LEU A 167 -48.72 -10.08 21.99
C LEU A 167 -49.36 -10.74 20.75
N VAL A 168 -50.60 -11.19 20.96
CA VAL A 168 -51.80 -11.01 20.11
C VAL A 168 -51.68 -11.28 18.59
N ARG A 169 -52.30 -12.40 18.22
CA ARG A 169 -52.69 -12.79 16.86
C ARG A 169 -53.66 -11.76 16.26
N ASN A 170 -53.23 -11.05 15.22
CA ASN A 170 -54.13 -10.40 14.27
C ASN A 170 -54.16 -11.20 12.96
N GLU A 171 -55.37 -11.64 12.60
CA GLU A 171 -55.67 -12.37 11.38
C GLU A 171 -55.45 -11.49 10.14
N LEU A 172 -54.81 -12.08 9.12
CA LEU A 172 -54.66 -11.51 7.78
C LEU A 172 -56.02 -11.44 7.07
N PRO A 173 -56.38 -10.33 6.38
CA PRO A 173 -57.51 -10.32 5.46
C PRO A 173 -57.19 -11.09 4.17
N PRO A 174 -58.21 -11.57 3.42
CA PRO A 174 -58.01 -12.46 2.28
C PRO A 174 -57.34 -11.76 1.12
N VAL A 175 -56.40 -12.46 0.50
CA VAL A 175 -55.73 -12.09 -0.75
C VAL A 175 -56.78 -12.01 -1.86
N VAL A 176 -56.95 -10.81 -2.43
CA VAL A 176 -57.73 -10.59 -3.65
C VAL A 176 -56.85 -10.94 -4.84
N ASP A 177 -57.31 -11.89 -5.65
CA ASP A 177 -56.69 -12.29 -6.91
C ASP A 177 -56.43 -11.08 -7.81
N ARG A 178 -55.16 -10.74 -7.98
CA ARG A 178 -54.71 -9.71 -8.91
C ARG A 178 -54.38 -10.39 -10.22
N GLU A 179 -55.23 -10.18 -11.24
CA GLU A 179 -55.04 -10.70 -12.58
C GLU A 179 -53.61 -10.47 -13.08
N VAL A 180 -52.91 -11.57 -13.36
CA VAL A 180 -51.56 -11.59 -13.92
C VAL A 180 -51.63 -11.04 -15.35
N ARG A 181 -51.27 -9.77 -15.50
CA ARG A 181 -51.11 -9.13 -16.81
C ARG A 181 -49.91 -9.78 -17.50
N ARG A 182 -50.16 -10.61 -18.53
CA ARG A 182 -49.12 -11.24 -19.35
C ARG A 182 -48.23 -10.16 -19.99
N PRO A 183 -46.89 -10.28 -19.95
CA PRO A 183 -46.01 -9.33 -20.60
C PRO A 183 -46.15 -9.44 -22.13
N ALA A 184 -46.25 -8.28 -22.80
CA ALA A 184 -46.28 -8.19 -24.24
C ALA A 184 -44.87 -8.44 -24.80
N VAL A 185 -44.74 -9.44 -25.67
CA VAL A 185 -43.50 -9.72 -26.40
C VAL A 185 -43.39 -8.69 -27.53
N ILE A 186 -42.37 -7.83 -27.46
CA ILE A 186 -42.00 -6.92 -28.56
C ILE A 186 -40.88 -7.60 -29.35
N THR A 187 -41.19 -8.08 -30.55
CA THR A 187 -40.17 -8.56 -31.50
C THR A 187 -39.67 -7.39 -32.34
N ALA A 188 -38.39 -7.05 -32.21
CA ALA A 188 -37.72 -6.10 -33.10
C ALA A 188 -37.40 -6.78 -34.43
N ASN A 189 -37.96 -6.26 -35.53
CA ASN A 189 -37.55 -6.65 -36.88
C ASN A 189 -36.37 -5.78 -37.32
N TYR A 190 -35.19 -6.38 -37.43
CA TYR A 190 -34.05 -5.75 -38.08
C TYR A 190 -34.13 -6.02 -39.57
N SER A 191 -34.51 -5.01 -40.36
CA SER A 191 -34.29 -5.05 -41.80
C SER A 191 -32.79 -4.86 -42.05
N SER A 192 -32.15 -5.87 -42.63
CA SER A 192 -30.79 -5.75 -43.16
C SER A 192 -30.82 -4.85 -44.40
N GLY A 193 -30.72 -3.54 -44.17
CA GLY A 193 -30.52 -2.56 -45.22
C GLY A 193 -29.21 -2.82 -45.95
N SER A 194 -29.29 -3.00 -47.26
CA SER A 194 -28.20 -3.19 -48.20
C SER A 194 -27.00 -2.27 -47.91
N VAL A 195 -25.82 -2.87 -47.80
CA VAL A 195 -24.52 -2.22 -47.65
C VAL A 195 -24.28 -1.27 -48.83
N ARG A 196 -24.58 0.01 -48.63
CA ARG A 196 -23.92 1.08 -49.40
C ARG A 196 -22.54 1.26 -48.79
N GLN A 197 -21.50 1.01 -49.58
CA GLN A 197 -20.11 1.25 -49.23
C GLN A 197 -19.97 2.64 -48.62
N ALA A 198 -19.78 2.69 -47.30
CA ALA A 198 -19.40 3.89 -46.60
C ALA A 198 -17.94 4.18 -46.95
N GLN A 199 -17.68 5.34 -47.53
CA GLN A 199 -16.34 5.94 -47.53
C GLN A 199 -15.75 5.87 -46.10
N PRO A 200 -14.43 5.70 -45.95
CA PRO A 200 -13.80 5.69 -44.63
C PRO A 200 -14.14 7.01 -43.94
N GLN A 201 -15.06 6.94 -42.98
CA GLN A 201 -15.36 8.05 -42.11
C GLN A 201 -14.07 8.34 -41.34
N PRO A 202 -13.61 9.60 -41.27
CA PRO A 202 -12.63 9.98 -40.28
C PRO A 202 -13.21 9.55 -38.94
N GLU A 203 -12.42 8.81 -38.16
CA GLU A 203 -12.78 8.32 -36.83
C GLU A 203 -13.69 9.31 -36.12
N ALA A 204 -14.87 8.84 -35.72
CA ALA A 204 -15.81 9.62 -34.94
C ALA A 204 -15.05 10.15 -33.72
N ARG A 205 -14.62 11.41 -33.79
CA ARG A 205 -14.06 12.12 -32.65
C ARG A 205 -15.12 12.02 -31.56
N PRO A 206 -14.87 11.35 -30.43
CA PRO A 206 -15.83 11.30 -29.36
C PRO A 206 -16.20 12.74 -29.00
N MET A 207 -17.51 12.99 -28.94
CA MET A 207 -18.15 14.27 -28.62
C MET A 207 -17.24 15.10 -27.73
N THR A 208 -16.78 16.24 -28.24
CA THR A 208 -16.02 17.30 -27.56
C THR A 208 -15.92 17.06 -26.05
N LEU A 209 -14.94 16.25 -25.65
CA LEU A 209 -14.43 16.25 -24.30
C LEU A 209 -13.93 17.67 -24.12
N GLN A 210 -14.73 18.49 -23.45
CA GLN A 210 -14.40 19.87 -23.19
C GLN A 210 -13.26 19.83 -22.16
N TYR A 211 -12.04 19.70 -22.69
CA TYR A 211 -10.82 19.58 -21.92
C TYR A 211 -10.62 20.87 -21.15
N ILE A 212 -10.22 20.74 -19.90
CA ILE A 212 -9.77 21.89 -19.13
C ILE A 212 -8.43 22.33 -19.75
N ALA A 213 -8.17 23.64 -19.83
CA ALA A 213 -6.90 24.14 -20.36
C ALA A 213 -5.71 23.48 -19.62
N GLY A 214 -4.78 22.89 -20.38
CA GLY A 214 -3.62 22.15 -19.87
C GLY A 214 -3.85 20.64 -19.64
N GLU A 215 -5.05 20.11 -19.86
CA GLU A 215 -5.36 18.68 -19.69
C GLU A 215 -4.94 17.81 -20.90
N GLU A 216 -4.84 18.41 -22.09
CA GLU A 216 -4.71 17.70 -23.36
C GLU A 216 -3.45 16.84 -23.47
N SER A 217 -2.33 17.30 -22.92
CA SER A 217 -1.06 16.55 -22.91
C SER A 217 -1.21 15.26 -22.11
N TYR A 218 -1.75 15.35 -20.89
CA TYR A 218 -1.98 14.19 -20.03
C TYR A 218 -2.92 13.19 -20.67
N VAL A 219 -4.04 13.66 -21.22
CA VAL A 219 -5.04 12.77 -21.84
C VAL A 219 -4.46 12.05 -23.05
N ARG A 220 -3.67 12.73 -23.89
CA ARG A 220 -2.99 12.10 -25.02
C ARG A 220 -2.02 11.02 -24.55
N THR A 221 -1.18 11.33 -23.56
CA THR A 221 -0.20 10.39 -23.00
C THR A 221 -0.90 9.17 -22.39
N ILE A 222 -1.97 9.37 -21.63
CA ILE A 222 -2.77 8.28 -21.03
C ILE A 222 -3.40 7.41 -22.11
N ALA A 223 -3.97 8.00 -23.16
CA ALA A 223 -4.58 7.24 -24.25
C ALA A 223 -3.54 6.35 -24.98
N GLN A 224 -2.34 6.89 -25.23
CA GLN A 224 -1.25 6.14 -25.85
C GLN A 224 -0.77 5.00 -24.94
N LEU A 225 -0.54 5.27 -23.65
CA LEU A 225 -0.08 4.28 -22.68
C LEU A 225 -1.13 3.19 -22.44
N SER A 226 -2.41 3.56 -22.33
CA SER A 226 -3.50 2.59 -22.14
C SER A 226 -3.56 1.59 -23.28
N SER A 227 -3.44 2.06 -24.52
CA SER A 227 -3.43 1.19 -25.71
C SER A 227 -2.27 0.17 -25.67
N SER A 228 -1.08 0.61 -25.25
CA SER A 228 0.07 -0.29 -25.08
C SER A 228 -0.18 -1.33 -23.98
N VAL A 229 -0.63 -0.86 -22.81
CA VAL A 229 -0.86 -1.71 -21.64
C VAL A 229 -1.96 -2.75 -21.89
N ASP A 230 -3.05 -2.39 -22.57
CA ASP A 230 -4.13 -3.33 -22.88
C ASP A 230 -3.65 -4.51 -23.74
N GLY A 231 -2.69 -4.30 -24.63
CA GLY A 231 -2.09 -5.37 -25.44
C GLY A 231 -1.06 -6.23 -24.69
N GLN A 232 -0.47 -5.71 -23.62
CA GLN A 232 0.71 -6.30 -22.95
C GLN A 232 0.40 -6.87 -21.56
N LYS A 233 -0.60 -6.33 -20.86
CA LYS A 233 -0.92 -6.70 -19.46
C LYS A 233 -1.11 -8.20 -19.28
N ASP A 234 -1.67 -8.87 -20.29
CA ASP A 234 -1.94 -10.31 -20.23
C ASP A 234 -0.70 -11.19 -20.39
N ARG A 235 0.39 -10.64 -20.91
CA ARG A 235 1.68 -11.34 -21.03
C ARG A 235 2.59 -11.06 -19.85
N VAL A 236 2.49 -9.85 -19.29
CA VAL A 236 3.43 -9.32 -18.30
C VAL A 236 2.95 -9.52 -16.87
N LEU A 237 1.65 -9.49 -16.63
CA LEU A 237 1.08 -9.62 -15.28
C LEU A 237 0.54 -11.04 -15.04
N PRO A 238 0.84 -11.66 -13.88
CA PRO A 238 0.10 -12.82 -13.41
C PRO A 238 -1.39 -12.52 -13.20
N PRO A 239 -2.31 -13.50 -13.28
CA PRO A 239 -3.75 -13.26 -13.15
C PRO A 239 -4.16 -12.49 -11.89
N ALA A 240 -3.58 -12.81 -10.73
CA ALA A 240 -3.85 -12.09 -9.49
C ALA A 240 -3.44 -10.61 -9.56
N SER A 241 -2.28 -10.31 -10.15
CA SER A 241 -1.79 -8.94 -10.32
C SER A 241 -2.60 -8.13 -11.34
N ARG A 242 -3.24 -8.79 -12.32
CA ARG A 242 -4.16 -8.12 -13.26
C ARG A 242 -5.40 -7.59 -12.57
N VAL A 243 -6.02 -8.42 -11.73
CA VAL A 243 -7.21 -8.03 -10.97
C VAL A 243 -6.90 -6.83 -10.06
N ALA A 244 -5.76 -6.86 -9.37
CA ALA A 244 -5.31 -5.73 -8.55
C ALA A 244 -5.09 -4.46 -9.39
N PHE A 245 -4.37 -4.60 -10.52
CA PHE A 245 -4.10 -3.49 -11.43
C PHE A 245 -5.38 -2.87 -12.01
N GLU A 246 -6.35 -3.68 -12.44
CA GLU A 246 -7.63 -3.21 -12.98
C GLU A 246 -8.48 -2.51 -11.92
N ARG A 247 -8.47 -3.04 -10.69
CA ARG A 247 -9.12 -2.39 -9.55
C ARG A 247 -8.50 -1.02 -9.27
N ASP A 248 -7.17 -0.94 -9.21
CA ASP A 248 -6.46 0.30 -8.93
C ASP A 248 -6.67 1.32 -10.07
N LEU A 249 -6.70 0.86 -11.33
CA LEU A 249 -7.01 1.69 -12.49
C LEU A 249 -8.44 2.26 -12.41
N ALA A 250 -9.42 1.44 -12.01
CA ALA A 250 -10.80 1.88 -11.84
C ALA A 250 -10.95 2.96 -10.74
N VAL A 251 -10.21 2.84 -9.65
CA VAL A 251 -10.19 3.85 -8.57
C VAL A 251 -9.62 5.17 -9.06
N VAL A 252 -8.50 5.14 -9.79
CA VAL A 252 -7.88 6.35 -10.37
C VAL A 252 -8.78 6.99 -11.43
N ASP A 253 -9.47 6.18 -12.24
CA ASP A 253 -10.39 6.70 -13.25
C ASP A 253 -11.61 7.39 -12.65
N ASP A 254 -12.16 6.85 -11.56
CA ASP A 254 -13.25 7.50 -10.84
C ASP A 254 -12.78 8.80 -10.16
N SER A 255 -11.58 8.82 -9.57
CA SER A 255 -11.02 10.04 -8.96
C SER A 255 -10.82 11.15 -9.99
N ILE A 256 -10.26 10.83 -11.16
CA ILE A 256 -10.11 11.76 -12.29
C ILE A 256 -11.48 12.27 -12.72
N LYS A 257 -12.47 11.39 -12.90
CA LYS A 257 -13.82 11.78 -13.33
C LYS A 257 -14.45 12.79 -12.37
N ARG A 258 -14.43 12.51 -11.06
CA ARG A 258 -14.96 13.39 -10.02
C ARG A 258 -14.22 14.73 -9.98
N MET A 259 -12.89 14.69 -10.05
CA MET A 259 -12.08 15.91 -10.00
C MET A 259 -12.27 16.79 -11.25
N ARG A 260 -12.39 16.20 -12.44
CA ARG A 260 -12.73 16.94 -13.67
C ARG A 260 -14.07 17.65 -13.54
N GLU A 261 -15.07 16.99 -12.96
CA GLU A 261 -16.37 17.61 -12.72
C GLU A 261 -16.26 18.77 -11.72
N TYR A 262 -15.51 18.59 -10.63
CA TYR A 262 -15.28 19.62 -9.63
C TYR A 262 -14.55 20.85 -10.22
N VAL A 263 -13.49 20.63 -10.99
CA VAL A 263 -12.73 21.71 -11.66
C VAL A 263 -13.59 22.41 -12.71
N ARG A 264 -14.46 21.69 -13.43
CA ARG A 264 -15.40 22.31 -14.38
C ARG A 264 -16.39 23.24 -13.68
N LYS A 265 -16.87 22.86 -12.50
CA LYS A 265 -17.74 23.71 -11.66
C LYS A 265 -16.96 24.88 -11.03
N ASN A 266 -15.66 24.72 -10.77
CA ASN A 266 -14.82 25.68 -10.07
C ASN A 266 -13.52 26.03 -10.82
N PRO A 267 -13.57 26.64 -12.03
CA PRO A 267 -12.41 26.79 -12.91
C PRO A 267 -11.31 27.72 -12.35
N ARG A 268 -11.65 28.58 -11.38
CA ARG A 268 -10.70 29.50 -10.72
C ARG A 268 -9.98 28.86 -9.53
N ASN A 269 -10.42 27.70 -9.05
CA ASN A 269 -9.77 27.02 -7.93
C ASN A 269 -8.46 26.37 -8.41
N GLN A 270 -7.33 27.00 -8.07
CA GLN A 270 -6.02 26.53 -8.51
C GLN A 270 -5.63 25.18 -7.87
N THR A 271 -5.95 24.99 -6.59
CA THR A 271 -5.68 23.75 -5.85
C THR A 271 -6.36 22.56 -6.50
N ALA A 272 -7.64 22.69 -6.87
CA ALA A 272 -8.38 21.61 -7.53
C ALA A 272 -7.77 21.22 -8.88
N ARG A 273 -7.24 22.18 -9.65
CA ARG A 273 -6.50 21.88 -10.88
C ARG A 273 -5.20 21.13 -10.61
N GLN A 274 -4.47 21.49 -9.55
CA GLN A 274 -3.25 20.79 -9.17
C GLN A 274 -3.54 19.35 -8.77
N VAL A 275 -4.58 19.11 -7.97
CA VAL A 275 -5.01 17.75 -7.59
C VAL A 275 -5.45 16.95 -8.82
N LEU A 276 -6.13 17.59 -9.78
CA LEU A 276 -6.47 16.96 -11.05
C LEU A 276 -5.22 16.52 -11.83
N TYR A 277 -4.20 17.37 -11.92
CA TYR A 277 -2.95 17.04 -12.60
C TYR A 277 -2.18 15.93 -11.87
N ALA A 278 -2.17 15.94 -10.54
CA ALA A 278 -1.59 14.85 -9.75
C ALA A 278 -2.30 13.52 -10.04
N SER A 279 -3.63 13.53 -10.12
CA SER A 279 -4.43 12.34 -10.45
C SER A 279 -4.09 11.78 -11.85
N TYR A 280 -3.84 12.66 -12.83
CA TYR A 280 -3.35 12.22 -14.14
C TYR A 280 -1.95 11.62 -14.09
N GLN A 281 -1.05 12.22 -13.32
CA GLN A 281 0.30 11.68 -13.15
C GLN A 281 0.27 10.29 -12.52
N ASP A 282 -0.57 10.08 -11.51
CA ASP A 282 -0.74 8.78 -10.87
C ASP A 282 -1.21 7.71 -11.86
N LYS A 283 -2.13 8.07 -12.77
CA LYS A 283 -2.57 7.17 -13.85
C LYS A 283 -1.44 6.84 -14.82
N ILE A 284 -0.68 7.84 -15.25
CA ILE A 284 0.47 7.65 -16.16
C ILE A 284 1.50 6.73 -15.51
N ASP A 285 1.85 6.99 -14.25
CA ASP A 285 2.76 6.16 -13.50
C ASP A 285 2.23 4.71 -13.43
N LEU A 286 0.91 4.52 -13.26
CA LEU A 286 0.30 3.19 -13.13
C LEU A 286 0.44 2.41 -14.42
N LEU A 287 0.16 3.05 -15.54
CA LEU A 287 0.35 2.46 -16.86
C LEU A 287 1.83 2.14 -17.14
N ASN A 288 2.75 3.05 -16.80
CA ASN A 288 4.19 2.84 -16.96
C ASN A 288 4.72 1.65 -16.14
N SER A 289 4.14 1.37 -14.97
CA SER A 289 4.59 0.23 -14.14
C SER A 289 4.42 -1.12 -14.85
N VAL A 290 3.46 -1.24 -15.76
CA VAL A 290 3.27 -2.44 -16.57
C VAL A 290 4.32 -2.51 -17.68
N GLY A 291 4.60 -1.39 -18.35
CA GLY A 291 5.65 -1.30 -19.37
C GLY A 291 7.05 -1.61 -18.82
N GLN A 292 7.40 -1.06 -17.65
CA GLN A 292 8.69 -1.36 -16.99
C GLN A 292 8.83 -2.85 -16.64
N ARG A 293 7.75 -3.48 -16.18
CA ARG A 293 7.77 -4.92 -15.90
C ARG A 293 7.96 -5.75 -17.15
N GLU A 294 7.46 -5.30 -18.31
CA GLU A 294 7.70 -5.94 -19.60
C GLU A 294 9.18 -5.88 -19.98
N GLU A 295 9.82 -4.71 -19.87
CA GLU A 295 11.24 -4.53 -20.17
C GLU A 295 12.12 -5.44 -19.28
N LEU A 296 11.76 -5.55 -18.00
CA LEU A 296 12.41 -6.48 -17.07
C LEU A 296 12.19 -7.94 -17.49
N MET A 297 10.98 -8.32 -17.89
CA MET A 297 10.71 -9.68 -18.39
C MET A 297 11.40 -9.98 -19.73
N ALA A 298 11.58 -8.97 -20.57
CA ALA A 298 12.27 -9.09 -21.85
C ALA A 298 13.79 -9.21 -21.67
N SER A 299 14.38 -8.54 -20.67
CA SER A 299 15.82 -8.64 -20.38
C SER A 299 16.24 -9.96 -19.70
N LEU A 300 15.29 -10.69 -19.13
CA LEU A 300 15.51 -12.01 -18.52
C LEU A 300 15.38 -13.18 -19.51
N ARG A 301 15.03 -12.92 -20.78
CA ARG A 301 14.98 -13.91 -21.87
C ARG A 301 16.24 -13.84 -22.73
#